data_AF-A0A2K3M2M9-F1
#
_entry.id   AF-A0A2K3M2M9-F1
#
_cell.length_a   1.000
_cell.length_b   1.000
_cell.length_c   1.000
_cell.angle_alpha   90.00
_cell.angle_beta   90.00
_cell.angle_gamma   90.00
#
_symmetry.space_group_name_H-M   'P 1'
#
loop_
_entity.id
_entity.type
_entity.pdbx_description
1 polymer ?
#
loop_
_entity_poly.entity_id
_entity_poly.type
_entity_poly.pdbx_seq_one_letter_code
_entity_poly.pdbx_strand_id
1 'polypeptide(L)'
;MVGDPIEKPDSRYGRTGIYKTHLYGSPSIIVTAHDMCKKVLNDEVTFKLGYPKAVTVLAYNRILSSEHGRLKRLVTAPIAGHNVSTMYLERIEDIVINKLEELSSMKHPIEFLPEMRKVSFQFVVQIFMGSCDQGTVNEIGDLFHVMSSALFSLMPINAPGFLFNKALKARKKFAKIVQSIIDERRMTTKNGQIGEKNDLLNILLEINDEEGEKLEDKDIIDLLISLLFGGHDSTAAGMMLTIMHLTKHPHCLKKAKEEQEEIMKARPSSQKRLSIEEIKKMVYLSQ
;
A
#
# COMPACT_ATOMS: atom_id res chain seq x y z
N MET A 1 15.86 -9.62 -28.18
CA MET A 1 16.35 -8.37 -27.54
C MET A 1 15.15 -7.45 -27.37
N VAL A 2 14.50 -7.54 -26.21
CA VAL A 2 13.40 -6.62 -25.84
C VAL A 2 14.09 -5.41 -25.26
N GLY A 3 14.18 -4.33 -26.04
CA GLY A 3 14.78 -3.08 -25.57
C GLY A 3 13.93 -2.45 -24.48
N ASP A 4 14.59 -1.86 -23.49
CA ASP A 4 13.95 -1.08 -22.45
C ASP A 4 13.14 0.06 -23.09
N PRO A 5 11.80 0.13 -22.91
CA PRO A 5 10.97 1.13 -23.59
C PRO A 5 11.23 2.57 -23.11
N ILE A 6 11.94 2.74 -21.98
CA ILE A 6 12.21 4.04 -21.36
C ILE A 6 13.61 4.55 -21.71
N GLU A 7 14.60 3.68 -21.95
CA GLU A 7 15.99 4.13 -22.09
C GLU A 7 16.37 4.71 -23.46
N LYS A 8 15.54 4.55 -24.52
CA LYS A 8 15.90 5.11 -25.85
C LYS A 8 14.73 5.64 -26.70
N PRO A 9 14.01 6.69 -26.28
CA PRO A 9 13.22 7.48 -27.22
C PRO A 9 14.08 8.48 -28.04
N ASP A 10 15.35 8.67 -27.66
CA ASP A 10 16.27 9.69 -28.19
C ASP A 10 16.53 9.63 -29.71
N SER A 11 16.37 8.46 -30.35
CA SER A 11 16.65 8.32 -31.78
C SER A 11 15.46 8.57 -32.71
N ARG A 12 14.21 8.49 -32.21
CA ARG A 12 13.00 8.58 -33.06
C ARG A 12 12.19 9.86 -32.91
N TYR A 13 12.22 10.51 -31.75
CA TYR A 13 11.27 11.59 -31.44
C TYR A 13 11.93 12.92 -31.00
N GLY A 14 13.26 12.98 -31.02
CA GLY A 14 14.02 14.19 -30.67
C GLY A 14 14.06 14.50 -29.18
N ARG A 15 14.98 15.40 -28.79
CA ARG A 15 15.26 15.80 -27.39
C ARG A 15 14.17 16.65 -26.72
N THR A 16 12.93 16.61 -27.22
CA THR A 16 11.84 17.46 -26.72
C THR A 16 11.25 16.96 -25.41
N GLY A 17 11.54 15.70 -25.03
CA GLY A 17 11.02 15.08 -23.82
C GLY A 17 9.51 14.82 -23.86
N ILE A 18 8.89 14.82 -25.04
CA ILE A 18 7.46 14.56 -25.24
C ILE A 18 7.29 13.53 -26.37
N TYR A 19 6.60 12.42 -26.07
CA TYR A 19 6.50 11.27 -26.97
C TYR A 19 5.05 10.84 -27.14
N LYS A 20 4.60 10.63 -28.39
CA LYS A 20 3.28 10.06 -28.68
C LYS A 20 3.38 8.54 -28.74
N THR A 21 2.42 7.86 -28.12
CA THR A 21 2.33 6.39 -28.09
C THR A 21 0.88 5.95 -27.92
N HIS A 22 0.64 4.64 -27.78
CA HIS A 22 -0.63 4.08 -27.35
C HIS A 22 -0.39 3.22 -26.10
N LEU A 23 -1.04 3.56 -24.99
CA LEU A 23 -1.02 2.80 -23.75
C LEU A 23 -2.43 2.35 -23.42
N TYR A 24 -2.59 1.08 -23.03
CA TYR A 24 -3.88 0.49 -22.65
C TYR A 24 -5.01 0.75 -23.66
N GLY A 25 -4.70 0.71 -24.95
CA GLY A 25 -5.67 0.91 -26.04
C GLY A 25 -6.06 2.36 -26.29
N SER A 26 -5.41 3.33 -25.64
CA SER A 26 -5.71 4.76 -25.76
C SER A 26 -4.50 5.55 -26.30
N PRO A 27 -4.70 6.52 -27.21
CA PRO A 27 -3.67 7.46 -27.60
C PRO A 27 -3.11 8.18 -26.37
N SER A 28 -1.80 8.14 -26.20
CA SER A 28 -1.12 8.58 -24.99
C SER A 28 0.08 9.46 -25.31
N ILE A 29 0.38 10.40 -24.41
CA ILE A 29 1.58 11.24 -24.48
C ILE A 29 2.42 10.98 -23.24
N ILE A 30 3.67 10.54 -23.43
CA ILE A 30 4.66 10.40 -22.37
C ILE A 30 5.43 11.72 -22.29
N VAL A 31 5.47 12.31 -21.10
CA VAL A 31 6.17 13.56 -20.81
C VAL A 31 7.32 13.25 -19.86
N THR A 32 8.52 13.70 -20.22
CA THR A 32 9.76 13.57 -19.45
C THR A 32 10.47 14.91 -19.25
N ALA A 33 10.09 15.95 -19.99
CA ALA A 33 10.62 17.30 -19.82
C ALA A 33 10.15 17.92 -18.49
N HIS A 34 11.09 18.41 -17.68
CA HIS A 34 10.86 18.92 -16.33
C HIS A 34 9.67 19.89 -16.23
N ASP A 35 9.66 20.96 -17.05
CA ASP A 35 8.63 22.00 -16.96
C ASP A 35 7.24 21.47 -17.32
N MET A 36 7.18 20.49 -18.22
CA MET A 36 5.93 19.86 -18.62
C MET A 36 5.45 18.85 -17.57
N CYS A 37 6.35 18.06 -16.98
CA CYS A 37 6.02 17.21 -15.82
C CYS A 37 5.46 18.07 -14.68
N LYS A 38 6.11 19.20 -14.37
CA LYS A 38 5.64 20.14 -13.35
C LYS A 38 4.26 20.69 -13.68
N LYS A 39 4.00 21.05 -14.95
CA LYS A 39 2.68 21.50 -15.38
C LYS A 39 1.62 20.41 -15.21
N VAL A 40 1.87 19.21 -15.71
CA VAL A 40 0.93 18.07 -15.65
C VAL A 40 0.61 17.69 -14.19
N LEU A 41 1.59 17.70 -13.31
CA LEU A 41 1.41 17.31 -11.90
C LEU A 41 0.73 18.37 -11.03
N ASN A 42 0.74 19.65 -11.43
CA ASN A 42 0.15 20.75 -10.64
C ASN A 42 -1.18 21.27 -11.19
N ASP A 43 -1.55 20.93 -12.42
CA ASP A 43 -2.82 21.35 -13.05
C ASP A 43 -3.84 20.22 -13.01
N GLU A 44 -4.43 20.00 -11.83
CA GLU A 44 -5.44 18.96 -11.58
C GLU A 44 -6.79 19.24 -12.27
N VAL A 45 -7.01 20.48 -12.73
CA VAL A 45 -8.22 20.88 -13.47
C VAL A 45 -8.16 20.35 -14.89
N THR A 46 -7.01 20.54 -15.56
CA THR A 46 -6.80 20.10 -16.94
C THR A 46 -6.39 18.62 -17.00
N PHE A 47 -5.51 18.17 -16.10
CA PHE A 47 -4.96 16.83 -16.09
C PHE A 47 -5.55 15.99 -14.96
N LYS A 48 -6.68 15.35 -15.26
CA LYS A 48 -7.33 14.41 -14.34
C LYS A 48 -6.67 13.03 -14.36
N LEU A 49 -6.82 12.28 -13.27
CA LEU A 49 -6.39 10.87 -13.22
C LEU A 49 -7.15 10.04 -14.26
N GLY A 50 -6.42 9.53 -15.25
CA GLY A 50 -6.93 8.72 -16.36
C GLY A 50 -6.57 7.24 -16.23
N TYR A 51 -7.03 6.58 -15.17
CA TYR A 51 -6.75 5.15 -14.98
C TYR A 51 -7.41 4.28 -16.07
N PRO A 52 -6.77 3.16 -16.48
CA PRO A 52 -7.42 2.17 -17.33
C PRO A 52 -8.73 1.67 -16.70
N LYS A 53 -9.73 1.36 -17.53
CA LYS A 53 -11.05 0.89 -17.09
C LYS A 53 -10.98 -0.27 -16.09
N ALA A 54 -10.01 -1.19 -16.26
CA ALA A 54 -9.80 -2.29 -15.33
C ALA A 54 -9.43 -1.81 -13.91
N VAL A 55 -8.50 -0.86 -13.80
CA VAL A 55 -8.11 -0.22 -12.53
C VAL A 55 -9.30 0.50 -11.92
N THR A 56 -10.04 1.29 -12.71
CA THR A 56 -11.20 2.02 -12.20
C THR A 56 -12.27 1.08 -11.62
N VAL A 57 -12.48 -0.09 -12.21
CA VAL A 57 -13.50 -1.03 -11.72
C VAL A 57 -13.00 -1.88 -10.54
N LEU A 58 -11.72 -2.22 -10.50
CA LEU A 58 -11.13 -3.13 -9.51
C LEU A 58 -10.48 -2.43 -8.31
N ALA A 59 -10.17 -1.14 -8.40
CA ALA A 59 -9.36 -0.46 -7.40
C ALA A 59 -9.73 1.02 -7.20
N TYR A 60 -10.74 1.55 -7.89
CA TYR A 60 -11.17 2.93 -7.63
C TYR A 60 -11.82 3.03 -6.25
N ASN A 61 -11.52 4.14 -5.59
CA ASN A 61 -12.12 4.53 -4.33
C ASN A 61 -12.38 6.05 -4.37
N ARG A 62 -13.60 6.45 -3.99
CA ARG A 62 -14.02 7.86 -4.02
C ARG A 62 -13.42 8.71 -2.90
N ILE A 63 -12.96 8.10 -1.81
CA ILE A 63 -12.36 8.80 -0.66
C ILE A 63 -10.99 9.37 -1.04
N LEU A 64 -10.16 8.61 -1.75
CA LEU A 64 -8.81 9.03 -2.16
C LEU A 64 -8.79 9.85 -3.45
N SER A 65 -9.90 9.86 -4.21
CA SER A 65 -10.03 10.68 -5.40
C SER A 65 -10.12 12.18 -5.06
N SER A 66 -9.77 13.04 -6.03
CA SER A 66 -9.71 14.49 -5.87
C SER A 66 -11.07 15.15 -5.63
N GLU A 67 -12.17 14.40 -5.69
CA GLU A 67 -13.53 14.92 -5.54
C GLU A 67 -13.86 15.33 -4.10
N HIS A 68 -13.20 14.74 -3.09
CA HIS A 68 -13.51 14.97 -1.68
C HIS A 68 -12.26 15.28 -0.85
N GLY A 69 -11.70 16.49 -1.03
CA GLY A 69 -10.46 16.91 -0.36
C GLY A 69 -10.50 16.79 1.18
N ARG A 70 -11.65 17.04 1.81
CA ARG A 70 -11.81 16.87 3.27
C ARG A 70 -11.88 15.40 3.67
N LEU A 71 -12.65 14.58 2.96
CA LEU A 71 -12.77 13.15 3.25
C LEU A 71 -11.44 12.43 3.07
N LYS A 72 -10.70 12.77 2.00
CA LYS A 72 -9.32 12.34 1.80
C LYS A 72 -8.44 12.70 2.99
N ARG A 73 -8.50 13.94 3.49
CA ARG A 73 -7.74 14.35 4.69
C ARG A 73 -8.16 13.58 5.93
N LEU A 74 -9.46 13.40 6.16
CA LEU A 74 -9.99 12.67 7.32
C LEU A 74 -9.54 11.20 7.35
N VAL A 75 -9.40 10.57 6.19
CA VAL A 75 -8.95 9.18 6.08
C VAL A 75 -7.42 9.06 6.04
N THR A 76 -6.72 9.99 5.41
CA THR A 76 -5.25 9.96 5.35
C THR A 76 -4.60 10.42 6.66
N ALA A 77 -5.24 11.28 7.46
CA ALA A 77 -4.69 11.73 8.73
C ALA A 77 -4.51 10.59 9.75
N PRO A 78 -5.43 9.63 9.91
CA PRO A 78 -5.20 8.43 10.71
C PRO A 78 -4.09 7.52 10.18
N ILE A 79 -3.82 7.54 8.88
CA ILE A 79 -2.77 6.69 8.27
C ILE A 79 -1.39 7.35 8.39
N ALA A 80 -1.32 8.67 8.19
CA ALA A 80 -0.08 9.44 8.09
C ALA A 80 0.20 10.36 9.30
N GLY A 81 -0.70 10.37 10.29
CA GLY A 81 -0.61 11.25 11.46
C GLY A 81 0.35 10.75 12.54
N HIS A 82 1.05 11.70 13.18
CA HIS A 82 2.10 11.42 14.18
C HIS A 82 1.64 10.58 15.38
N ASN A 83 0.39 10.72 15.83
CA ASN A 83 -0.13 10.00 17.00
C ASN A 83 -0.63 8.59 16.67
N VAL A 84 -0.82 8.24 15.40
CA VAL A 84 -1.30 6.92 14.98
C VAL A 84 -0.14 6.01 14.57
N SER A 85 1.02 6.58 14.25
CA SER A 85 2.24 5.81 13.97
C SER A 85 2.66 4.95 15.17
N THR A 86 2.44 5.40 16.40
CA THR A 86 2.69 4.60 17.63
C THR A 86 1.75 3.41 17.74
N MET A 87 0.50 3.55 17.28
CA MET A 87 -0.53 2.52 17.34
C MET A 87 -0.20 1.30 16.49
N TYR A 88 0.46 1.54 15.35
CA TYR A 88 0.84 0.47 14.42
C TYR A 88 2.27 0.01 14.60
N LEU A 89 3.13 0.79 15.26
CA LEU A 89 4.55 0.49 15.37
C LEU A 89 4.83 -0.85 16.04
N GLU A 90 4.14 -1.16 17.15
CA GLU A 90 4.31 -2.45 17.83
C GLU A 90 3.91 -3.62 16.93
N ARG A 91 2.81 -3.48 16.17
CA ARG A 91 2.37 -4.49 15.20
C ARG A 91 3.35 -4.66 14.05
N ILE A 92 3.88 -3.55 13.51
CA ILE A 92 4.93 -3.59 12.47
C ILE A 92 6.15 -4.34 13.00
N GLU A 93 6.61 -3.97 14.20
CA GLU A 93 7.76 -4.57 14.84
C GLU A 93 7.54 -6.07 15.03
N ASP A 94 6.36 -6.50 15.50
CA ASP A 94 6.02 -7.92 15.64
C ASP A 94 6.02 -8.67 14.30
N ILE A 95 5.36 -8.14 13.26
CA ILE A 95 5.34 -8.80 11.94
C ILE A 95 6.77 -8.94 11.40
N VAL A 96 7.57 -7.88 11.49
CA VAL A 96 8.93 -7.84 10.93
C VAL A 96 9.87 -8.74 11.73
N ILE A 97 9.87 -8.69 13.06
CA ILE A 97 10.72 -9.55 13.91
C ILE A 97 10.39 -11.00 13.68
N ASN A 98 9.12 -11.39 13.79
CA ASN A 98 8.70 -12.78 13.58
C ASN A 98 9.13 -13.29 12.21
N LYS A 99 9.00 -12.45 11.16
CA LYS A 99 9.43 -12.83 9.83
C LYS A 99 10.95 -12.96 9.72
N LEU A 100 11.70 -12.01 10.26
CA LEU A 100 13.17 -12.06 10.22
C LEU A 100 13.72 -13.27 11.00
N GLU A 101 13.11 -13.62 12.14
CA GLU A 101 13.43 -14.84 12.90
C GLU A 101 13.16 -16.10 12.07
N GLU A 102 11.98 -16.20 11.45
CA GLU A 102 11.63 -17.29 10.54
C GLU A 102 12.67 -17.42 9.42
N LEU A 103 12.96 -16.33 8.71
CA LEU A 103 13.91 -16.31 7.60
C LEU A 103 15.34 -16.64 8.05
N SER A 104 15.76 -16.18 9.23
CA SER A 104 17.10 -16.46 9.77
C SER A 104 17.30 -17.93 10.15
N SER A 105 16.22 -18.64 10.46
CA SER A 105 16.24 -20.07 10.77
C SER A 105 16.37 -20.95 9.52
N MET A 106 16.11 -20.40 8.33
CA MET A 106 16.19 -21.13 7.07
C MET A 106 17.64 -21.40 6.69
N LYS A 107 17.95 -22.66 6.35
CA LYS A 107 19.30 -23.10 5.98
C LYS A 107 19.58 -23.04 4.48
N HIS A 108 18.67 -22.48 3.70
CA HIS A 108 18.78 -22.36 2.25
C HIS A 108 18.56 -20.91 1.81
N PRO A 109 19.06 -20.52 0.62
CA PRO A 109 18.75 -19.22 0.04
C PRO A 109 17.23 -19.01 -0.08
N ILE A 110 16.81 -17.76 0.10
CA ILE A 110 15.42 -17.33 0.00
C ILE A 110 15.28 -16.30 -1.12
N GLU A 111 14.12 -16.30 -1.78
CA GLU A 111 13.73 -15.16 -2.61
C GLU A 111 13.15 -14.08 -1.70
N PHE A 112 13.86 -12.96 -1.56
CA PHE A 112 13.51 -11.95 -0.55
C PHE A 112 12.23 -11.18 -0.90
N LEU A 113 11.98 -10.86 -2.18
CA LEU A 113 10.81 -10.07 -2.59
C LEU A 113 9.47 -10.76 -2.32
N PRO A 114 9.25 -12.05 -2.65
CA PRO A 114 8.04 -12.77 -2.26
C PRO A 114 7.77 -12.73 -0.75
N GLU A 115 8.81 -12.82 0.08
CA GLU A 115 8.67 -12.77 1.54
C GLU A 115 8.33 -11.35 2.03
N MET A 116 8.96 -10.33 1.45
CA MET A 116 8.64 -8.92 1.74
C MET A 116 7.23 -8.53 1.29
N ARG A 117 6.71 -9.14 0.22
CA ARG A 117 5.30 -8.97 -0.20
C ARG A 117 4.33 -9.54 0.81
N LYS A 118 4.62 -10.69 1.42
CA LYS A 118 3.79 -11.25 2.50
C LYS A 118 3.77 -10.32 3.71
N VAL A 119 4.94 -9.81 4.12
CA VAL A 119 5.07 -8.85 5.22
C VAL A 119 4.26 -7.58 4.96
N SER A 120 4.45 -6.94 3.80
CA SER A 120 3.76 -5.69 3.48
C SER A 120 2.25 -5.88 3.31
N PHE A 121 1.81 -7.00 2.75
CA PHE A 121 0.39 -7.34 2.64
C PHE A 121 -0.25 -7.54 4.02
N GLN A 122 0.37 -8.37 4.86
CA GLN A 122 -0.10 -8.62 6.22
C GLN A 122 -0.18 -7.33 7.03
N PHE A 123 0.83 -6.47 6.89
CA PHE A 123 0.85 -5.17 7.53
C PHE A 123 -0.36 -4.31 7.15
N VAL A 124 -0.68 -4.17 5.85
CA VAL A 124 -1.84 -3.38 5.40
C VAL A 124 -3.15 -3.95 5.96
N VAL A 125 -3.32 -5.27 5.94
CA VAL A 125 -4.52 -5.92 6.49
C VAL A 125 -4.64 -5.67 8.00
N GLN A 126 -3.55 -5.82 8.76
CA GLN A 126 -3.59 -5.65 10.21
C GLN A 126 -3.71 -4.20 10.68
N ILE A 127 -3.14 -3.24 9.94
CA ILE A 127 -3.42 -1.81 10.17
C ILE A 127 -4.90 -1.53 9.97
N PHE A 128 -5.47 -2.10 8.90
CA PHE A 128 -6.82 -1.76 8.50
C PHE A 128 -7.84 -2.39 9.43
N MET A 129 -7.75 -3.70 9.65
CA MET A 129 -8.79 -4.53 10.26
C MET A 129 -8.44 -5.02 11.67
N GLY A 130 -7.26 -4.66 12.18
CA GLY A 130 -6.76 -5.12 13.48
C GLY A 130 -6.20 -6.55 13.42
N SER A 131 -6.21 -7.24 14.55
CA SER A 131 -5.78 -8.65 14.59
C SER A 131 -6.75 -9.54 13.80
N CYS A 132 -6.34 -9.99 12.61
CA CYS A 132 -7.04 -11.04 11.85
C CYS A 132 -6.29 -12.37 12.00
N ASP A 133 -7.02 -13.48 12.00
CA ASP A 133 -6.41 -14.80 11.94
C ASP A 133 -5.71 -15.02 10.60
N GLN A 134 -4.71 -15.90 10.60
CA GLN A 134 -3.90 -16.17 9.41
C GLN A 134 -4.73 -16.75 8.25
N GLY A 135 -5.81 -17.48 8.53
CA GLY A 135 -6.71 -18.03 7.51
C GLY A 135 -7.42 -16.92 6.74
N THR A 136 -7.99 -15.94 7.45
CA THR A 136 -8.61 -14.76 6.84
C THR A 136 -7.61 -13.95 6.01
N VAL A 137 -6.41 -13.70 6.53
CA VAL A 137 -5.36 -12.97 5.80
C VAL A 137 -4.99 -13.70 4.50
N ASN A 138 -4.84 -15.03 4.54
CA ASN A 138 -4.53 -15.83 3.37
C ASN A 138 -5.66 -15.81 2.34
N GLU A 139 -6.92 -15.96 2.76
CA GLU A 139 -8.08 -15.93 1.85
C GLU A 139 -8.21 -14.56 1.15
N ILE A 140 -8.07 -13.46 1.90
CA ILE A 140 -8.04 -12.10 1.36
C ILE A 140 -6.86 -11.96 0.37
N GLY A 141 -5.69 -12.51 0.70
CA GLY A 141 -4.50 -12.54 -0.15
C GLY A 141 -4.71 -13.25 -1.49
N ASP A 142 -5.30 -14.44 -1.47
CA ASP A 142 -5.59 -15.21 -2.68
C ASP A 142 -6.58 -14.48 -3.60
N LEU A 143 -7.64 -13.90 -3.01
CA LEU A 143 -8.60 -13.09 -3.75
C LEU A 143 -7.96 -11.83 -4.35
N PHE A 144 -7.10 -11.17 -3.57
CA PHE A 144 -6.35 -9.99 -4.01
C PHE A 144 -5.38 -10.31 -5.15
N HIS A 145 -4.69 -11.46 -5.11
CA HIS A 145 -3.85 -11.91 -6.21
C HIS A 145 -4.66 -12.08 -7.50
N VAL A 146 -5.85 -12.70 -7.42
CA VAL A 146 -6.72 -12.85 -8.59
C VAL A 146 -7.15 -11.49 -9.13
N MET A 147 -7.51 -10.54 -8.28
CA MET A 147 -7.81 -9.16 -8.70
C MET A 147 -6.60 -8.49 -9.39
N SER A 148 -5.43 -8.60 -8.79
CA SER A 148 -4.18 -8.00 -9.28
C SER A 148 -3.78 -8.49 -10.67
N SER A 149 -3.99 -9.78 -10.94
CA SER A 149 -3.71 -10.38 -12.24
C SER A 149 -4.48 -9.74 -13.41
N ALA A 150 -5.61 -9.07 -13.13
CA ALA A 150 -6.44 -8.42 -14.13
C ALA A 150 -6.37 -6.88 -14.10
N LEU A 151 -5.62 -6.28 -13.17
CA LEU A 151 -5.64 -4.85 -12.89
C LEU A 151 -5.29 -3.98 -14.12
N PHE A 152 -4.31 -4.44 -14.90
CA PHE A 152 -3.84 -3.77 -16.12
C PHE A 152 -4.27 -4.48 -17.40
N SER A 153 -5.39 -5.22 -17.36
CA SER A 153 -5.95 -5.89 -18.54
C SER A 153 -6.25 -4.88 -19.64
N LEU A 154 -5.64 -5.09 -20.82
CA LEU A 154 -5.86 -4.23 -21.99
C LEU A 154 -7.35 -4.15 -22.36
N MET A 155 -8.03 -5.30 -22.36
CA MET A 155 -9.46 -5.41 -22.64
C MET A 155 -10.17 -6.07 -21.44
N PRO A 156 -10.85 -5.29 -20.57
CA PRO A 156 -11.56 -5.82 -19.39
C PRO A 156 -12.88 -6.49 -19.78
N ILE A 157 -12.80 -7.66 -20.41
CA ILE A 157 -13.96 -8.42 -20.90
C ILE A 157 -14.63 -9.15 -19.72
N ASN A 158 -15.89 -8.80 -19.44
CA ASN A 158 -16.69 -9.44 -18.41
C ASN A 158 -17.51 -10.62 -18.99
N ALA A 159 -16.82 -11.66 -19.42
CA ALA A 159 -17.43 -12.91 -19.88
C ALA A 159 -16.79 -14.14 -19.20
N PRO A 160 -17.51 -15.26 -19.06
CA PRO A 160 -16.94 -16.49 -18.50
C PRO A 160 -15.63 -16.88 -19.20
N GLY A 161 -14.63 -17.29 -18.41
CA GLY A 161 -13.31 -17.68 -18.92
C GLY A 161 -12.26 -16.56 -18.93
N PHE A 162 -12.67 -15.29 -19.01
CA PHE A 162 -11.75 -14.15 -19.04
C PHE A 162 -11.21 -13.78 -17.66
N LEU A 163 -9.96 -13.29 -17.62
CA LEU A 163 -9.28 -12.85 -16.38
C LEU A 163 -10.08 -11.77 -15.64
N PHE A 164 -10.62 -10.80 -16.37
CA PHE A 164 -11.40 -9.72 -15.77
C PHE A 164 -12.70 -10.20 -15.11
N ASN A 165 -13.40 -11.19 -15.70
CA ASN A 165 -14.57 -11.81 -15.05
C ASN A 165 -14.20 -12.55 -13.75
N LYS A 166 -13.05 -13.24 -13.74
CA LYS A 166 -12.53 -13.90 -12.52
C LYS A 166 -12.20 -12.88 -11.45
N ALA A 167 -11.53 -11.78 -11.81
CA ALA A 167 -11.23 -10.68 -10.90
C ALA A 167 -12.48 -10.02 -10.31
N LEU A 168 -13.53 -9.80 -11.11
CA LEU A 168 -14.81 -9.28 -10.60
C LEU A 168 -15.47 -10.23 -9.58
N LYS A 169 -15.39 -11.55 -9.82
CA LYS A 169 -15.88 -12.55 -8.86
C LYS A 169 -15.04 -12.56 -7.58
N ALA A 170 -13.71 -12.45 -7.71
CA ALA A 170 -12.82 -12.36 -6.57
C ALA A 170 -13.10 -11.10 -5.74
N ARG A 171 -13.27 -9.94 -6.38
CA ARG A 171 -13.67 -8.69 -5.72
C ARG A 171 -14.97 -8.83 -4.94
N LYS A 172 -15.98 -9.49 -5.52
CA LYS A 172 -17.26 -9.76 -4.82
C LYS A 172 -17.09 -10.63 -3.59
N LYS A 173 -16.23 -11.66 -3.65
CA LYS A 173 -15.93 -12.51 -2.49
C LYS A 173 -15.15 -11.74 -1.43
N PHE A 174 -14.14 -10.99 -1.84
CA PHE A 174 -13.35 -10.11 -0.97
C PHE A 174 -14.26 -9.16 -0.20
N ALA A 175 -15.15 -8.46 -0.91
CA ALA A 175 -16.10 -7.53 -0.31
C ALA A 175 -17.02 -8.20 0.73
N LYS A 176 -17.42 -9.45 0.51
CA LYS A 176 -18.24 -10.20 1.49
C LYS A 176 -17.49 -10.51 2.78
N ILE A 177 -16.22 -10.92 2.68
CA ILE A 177 -15.37 -11.21 3.85
C ILE A 177 -15.18 -9.93 4.68
N VAL A 178 -14.83 -8.83 4.02
CA VAL A 178 -14.65 -7.55 4.70
C VAL A 178 -15.97 -7.04 5.28
N GLN A 179 -17.09 -7.19 4.57
CA GLN A 179 -18.43 -6.84 5.08
C GLN A 179 -18.77 -7.62 6.35
N SER A 180 -18.51 -8.94 6.41
CA SER A 180 -18.76 -9.71 7.63
C SER A 180 -17.97 -9.20 8.83
N ILE A 181 -16.75 -8.70 8.60
CA ILE A 181 -15.90 -8.15 9.65
C ILE A 181 -16.42 -6.77 10.09
N ILE A 182 -16.89 -5.95 9.16
CA ILE A 182 -17.58 -4.68 9.47
C ILE A 182 -18.83 -4.93 10.32
N ASP A 183 -19.66 -5.90 9.93
CA ASP A 183 -20.91 -6.23 10.62
C ASP A 183 -20.63 -6.73 12.04
N GLU A 184 -19.66 -7.63 12.21
CA GLU A 184 -19.19 -8.10 13.52
C GLU A 184 -18.70 -6.95 14.41
N ARG A 185 -17.95 -6.00 13.83
CA ARG A 185 -17.43 -4.82 14.54
C ARG A 185 -18.54 -3.90 15.04
N ARG A 186 -19.59 -3.72 14.24
CA ARG A 186 -20.77 -2.92 14.63
C ARG A 186 -21.57 -3.61 15.72
N MET A 187 -21.70 -4.94 15.67
CA MET A 187 -22.41 -5.72 16.69
C MET A 187 -21.69 -5.71 18.04
N THR A 188 -20.37 -5.92 18.04
CA THR A 188 -19.54 -5.89 19.26
C THR A 188 -19.56 -4.52 19.93
N THR A 189 -19.44 -3.44 19.15
CA THR A 189 -19.55 -2.06 19.64
C THR A 189 -20.92 -1.77 20.28
N LYS A 190 -22.02 -2.21 19.65
CA LYS A 190 -23.39 -2.06 20.20
C LYS A 190 -23.58 -2.81 21.53
N ASN A 191 -22.91 -3.94 21.69
CA ASN A 191 -22.98 -4.75 22.90
C ASN A 191 -22.07 -4.23 24.04
N GLY A 192 -21.47 -3.05 23.89
CA GLY A 192 -20.59 -2.44 24.90
C GLY A 192 -19.24 -3.14 25.05
N GLN A 193 -18.90 -4.08 24.16
CA GLN A 193 -17.59 -4.70 24.12
C GLN A 193 -16.64 -3.76 23.40
N ILE A 194 -15.69 -3.20 24.14
CA ILE A 194 -14.59 -2.44 23.57
C ILE A 194 -13.65 -3.46 22.91
N GLY A 195 -13.85 -3.72 21.61
CA GLY A 195 -12.86 -4.42 20.79
C GLY A 195 -11.53 -3.67 20.75
N GLU A 196 -10.48 -4.24 20.13
CA GLU A 196 -9.22 -3.51 19.91
C GLU A 196 -9.53 -2.14 19.26
N LYS A 197 -9.51 -1.06 20.04
CA LYS A 197 -9.83 0.31 19.58
C LYS A 197 -8.80 0.93 18.65
N ASN A 198 -7.82 0.11 18.26
CA ASN A 198 -6.57 0.56 17.69
C ASN A 198 -6.41 0.01 16.27
N ASP A 199 -7.37 0.24 15.38
CA ASP A 199 -7.20 0.03 13.94
C ASP A 199 -7.90 1.10 13.10
N LEU A 200 -7.59 1.13 11.80
CA LEU A 200 -8.18 2.11 10.89
C LEU A 200 -9.67 1.88 10.68
N LEU A 201 -10.15 0.63 10.71
CA LEU A 201 -11.56 0.29 10.51
C LEU A 201 -12.44 0.97 11.57
N ASN A 202 -12.08 0.93 12.85
CA ASN A 202 -12.83 1.62 13.89
C ASN A 202 -12.89 3.13 13.66
N ILE A 203 -11.76 3.74 13.27
CA ILE A 203 -11.70 5.16 12.96
C ILE A 203 -12.65 5.49 11.79
N LEU A 204 -12.64 4.67 10.74
CA LEU A 204 -13.49 4.86 9.57
C LEU A 204 -14.99 4.71 9.89
N LEU A 205 -15.35 3.79 10.79
CA LEU A 205 -16.74 3.63 11.26
C LEU A 205 -17.21 4.82 12.12
N GLU A 206 -16.27 5.57 12.73
CA GLU A 206 -16.56 6.75 13.53
C GLU A 206 -16.57 8.06 12.72
N ILE A 207 -15.92 8.11 11.55
CA ILE A 207 -15.89 9.29 10.68
C ILE A 207 -17.29 9.62 10.11
N ASN A 208 -17.61 10.92 10.10
CA ASN A 208 -18.76 11.49 9.42
C ASN A 208 -18.30 12.34 8.22
N ASP A 209 -19.06 12.31 7.13
CA ASP A 209 -18.85 13.10 5.92
C ASP A 209 -19.33 14.56 6.06
N GLU A 210 -19.44 15.29 4.94
CA GLU A 210 -19.68 16.74 4.93
C GLU A 210 -21.11 17.09 5.35
N GLU A 211 -22.01 16.15 5.10
CA GLU A 211 -23.43 16.16 5.42
C GLU A 211 -23.68 15.65 6.86
N GLY A 212 -22.65 15.11 7.52
CA GLY A 212 -22.73 14.50 8.84
C GLY A 212 -23.09 13.02 8.83
N GLU A 213 -23.12 12.41 7.64
CA GLU A 213 -23.47 11.01 7.42
C GLU A 213 -22.26 10.09 7.59
N LYS A 214 -22.52 8.83 7.94
CA LYS A 214 -21.47 7.83 8.08
C LYS A 214 -20.95 7.38 6.72
N LEU A 215 -19.66 7.00 6.67
CA LEU A 215 -19.09 6.33 5.51
C LEU A 215 -19.88 5.06 5.16
N GLU A 216 -20.15 4.86 3.88
CA GLU A 216 -20.75 3.62 3.40
C GLU A 216 -19.75 2.48 3.54
N ASP A 217 -20.22 1.28 3.91
CA ASP A 217 -19.36 0.10 4.06
C ASP A 217 -18.61 -0.22 2.76
N LYS A 218 -19.25 0.05 1.62
CA LYS A 218 -18.64 -0.07 0.30
C LYS A 218 -17.40 0.81 0.15
N ASP A 219 -17.40 2.04 0.67
CA ASP A 219 -16.24 2.92 0.55
C ASP A 219 -15.08 2.47 1.43
N ILE A 220 -15.40 1.93 2.60
CA ILE A 220 -14.42 1.32 3.52
C ILE A 220 -13.77 0.12 2.83
N ILE A 221 -14.57 -0.75 2.21
CA ILE A 221 -14.07 -1.89 1.42
C ILE A 221 -13.21 -1.42 0.25
N ASP A 222 -13.70 -0.44 -0.52
CA ASP A 222 -12.99 0.11 -1.68
C ASP A 222 -11.66 0.76 -1.27
N LEU A 223 -11.61 1.38 -0.08
CA LEU A 223 -10.41 1.98 0.50
C LEU A 223 -9.36 0.93 0.84
N LEU A 224 -9.75 -0.15 1.53
CA LEU A 224 -8.85 -1.27 1.82
C LEU A 224 -8.24 -1.84 0.53
N ILE A 225 -9.07 -2.07 -0.49
CA ILE A 225 -8.60 -2.57 -1.78
C ILE A 225 -7.59 -1.61 -2.41
N SER A 226 -7.86 -0.30 -2.34
CA SER A 226 -6.95 0.72 -2.86
C SER A 226 -5.62 0.77 -2.11
N LEU A 227 -5.65 0.65 -0.78
CA LEU A 227 -4.44 0.60 0.05
C LEU A 227 -3.61 -0.65 -0.22
N LEU A 228 -4.24 -1.80 -0.42
CA LEU A 228 -3.55 -3.03 -0.81
C LEU A 228 -2.87 -2.82 -2.18
N PHE A 229 -3.60 -2.33 -3.19
CA PHE A 229 -3.01 -2.07 -4.51
C PHE A 229 -1.86 -1.07 -4.51
N GLY A 230 -1.99 0.04 -3.76
CA GLY A 230 -0.98 1.10 -3.74
C GLY A 230 0.21 0.81 -2.83
N GLY A 231 -0.02 0.14 -1.71
CA GLY A 231 0.94 0.07 -0.60
C GLY A 231 1.75 -1.22 -0.52
N HIS A 232 1.19 -2.38 -0.88
CA HIS A 232 1.85 -3.64 -0.56
C HIS A 232 3.11 -3.89 -1.43
N ASP A 233 2.98 -3.79 -2.77
CA ASP A 233 4.04 -4.10 -3.72
C ASP A 233 5.16 -3.05 -3.68
N SER A 234 4.80 -1.77 -3.57
CA SER A 234 5.75 -0.65 -3.49
C SER A 234 6.61 -0.72 -2.22
N THR A 235 5.99 -1.01 -1.07
CA THR A 235 6.71 -1.18 0.20
C THR A 235 7.63 -2.41 0.16
N ALA A 236 7.17 -3.53 -0.39
CA ALA A 236 7.98 -4.73 -0.53
C ALA A 236 9.20 -4.51 -1.43
N ALA A 237 9.00 -3.80 -2.55
CA ALA A 237 10.09 -3.40 -3.44
C ALA A 237 11.07 -2.46 -2.73
N GLY A 238 10.57 -1.49 -1.95
CA GLY A 238 11.39 -0.60 -1.14
C GLY A 238 12.28 -1.38 -0.16
N MET A 239 11.69 -2.29 0.63
CA MET A 239 12.45 -3.16 1.56
C MET A 239 13.52 -3.99 0.83
N MET A 240 13.16 -4.61 -0.30
CA MET A 240 14.11 -5.39 -1.11
C MET A 240 15.27 -4.52 -1.63
N LEU A 241 14.96 -3.36 -2.22
CA LEU A 241 15.96 -2.47 -2.79
C LEU A 241 16.89 -1.93 -1.70
N THR A 242 16.36 -1.52 -0.55
CA THR A 242 17.17 -1.06 0.59
C THR A 242 18.17 -2.13 1.02
N ILE A 243 17.72 -3.36 1.27
CA ILE A 243 18.62 -4.45 1.69
C ILE A 243 19.63 -4.80 0.60
N MET A 244 19.19 -4.83 -0.67
CA MET A 244 20.07 -5.09 -1.80
C MET A 244 21.18 -4.03 -1.91
N HIS A 245 20.83 -2.75 -1.79
CA HIS A 245 21.80 -1.65 -1.87
C HIS A 245 22.75 -1.65 -0.67
N LEU A 246 22.25 -1.81 0.55
CA LEU A 246 23.10 -1.89 1.75
C LEU A 246 24.11 -3.05 1.64
N THR A 247 23.67 -4.21 1.16
CA THR A 247 24.56 -5.39 0.99
C THR A 247 25.62 -5.16 -0.09
N LYS A 248 25.29 -4.41 -1.15
CA LYS A 248 26.24 -4.04 -2.22
C LYS A 248 27.20 -2.91 -1.80
N HIS A 249 26.90 -2.17 -0.75
CA HIS A 249 27.69 -1.05 -0.26
C HIS A 249 28.05 -1.22 1.23
N PRO A 250 29.05 -2.07 1.57
CA PRO A 250 29.37 -2.41 2.96
C PRO A 250 29.70 -1.21 3.86
N HIS A 251 30.25 -0.14 3.30
CA HIS A 251 30.52 1.09 4.02
C HIS A 251 29.23 1.82 4.43
N CYS A 252 28.20 1.80 3.59
CA CYS A 252 26.88 2.32 3.93
C CYS A 252 26.21 1.45 4.99
N LEU A 253 26.26 0.12 4.82
CA LEU A 253 25.74 -0.81 5.83
C LEU A 253 26.41 -0.62 7.20
N LYS A 254 27.73 -0.41 7.23
CA LYS A 254 28.47 -0.14 8.47
C LYS A 254 27.95 1.13 9.16
N LYS A 255 27.79 2.23 8.42
CA LYS A 255 27.26 3.50 8.96
C LYS A 255 25.82 3.36 9.46
N ALA A 256 24.96 2.69 8.68
CA ALA A 256 23.59 2.41 9.08
C ALA A 256 23.54 1.58 10.38
N LYS A 257 24.43 0.58 10.51
CA LYS A 257 24.53 -0.24 11.71
C LYS A 257 25.04 0.56 12.92
N GLU A 258 26.07 1.38 12.73
CA GLU A 258 26.61 2.28 13.78
C GLU A 258 25.51 3.19 14.32
N GLU A 259 24.71 3.80 13.44
CA GLU A 259 23.54 4.60 13.84
C GLU A 259 22.55 3.80 14.70
N GLN A 260 22.19 2.58 14.28
CA GLN A 260 21.25 1.74 15.06
C GLN A 260 21.85 1.34 16.42
N GLU A 261 23.14 1.01 16.48
CA GLU A 261 23.83 0.67 17.72
C GLU A 261 23.91 1.86 18.69
N GLU A 262 24.09 3.09 18.19
CA GLU A 262 24.05 4.32 19.01
C GLU A 262 22.66 4.57 19.59
N ILE A 263 21.61 4.42 18.78
CA ILE A 263 20.22 4.53 19.25
C ILE A 263 19.94 3.49 20.34
N MET A 264 20.34 2.24 20.13
CA MET A 264 20.18 1.17 21.12
C MET A 264 20.95 1.42 22.41
N LYS A 265 22.17 1.97 22.35
CA LYS A 265 22.96 2.30 23.56
C LYS A 265 22.31 3.41 24.38
N ALA A 266 21.64 4.35 23.73
CA ALA A 266 20.91 5.43 24.39
C ALA A 266 19.52 5.00 24.90
N ARG A 267 19.03 3.83 24.50
CA ARG A 267 17.71 3.32 24.89
C ARG A 267 17.70 2.98 26.40
N PRO A 268 16.71 3.47 27.17
CA PRO A 268 16.52 3.06 28.55
C PRO A 268 16.29 1.54 28.65
N SER A 269 16.88 0.88 29.66
CA SER A 269 16.72 -0.56 29.86
C SER A 269 15.27 -1.00 30.12
N SER A 270 14.41 -0.08 30.55
CA SER A 270 12.96 -0.30 30.71
C SER A 270 12.21 -0.35 29.38
N GLN A 271 12.78 0.19 28.29
CA GLN A 271 12.16 0.24 26.98
C GLN A 271 12.56 -0.99 26.15
N LYS A 272 11.58 -1.84 25.82
CA LYS A 272 11.81 -3.05 25.00
C LYS A 272 11.61 -2.81 23.50
N ARG A 273 10.68 -1.94 23.15
CA ARG A 273 10.18 -1.74 21.79
C ARG A 273 10.78 -0.50 21.13
N LEU A 274 10.74 -0.47 19.81
CA LEU A 274 11.09 0.71 19.04
C LEU A 274 10.07 1.83 19.30
N SER A 275 10.55 3.07 19.40
CA SER A 275 9.68 4.25 19.54
C SER A 275 9.76 5.17 18.31
N ILE A 276 8.73 5.99 18.11
CA ILE A 276 8.73 7.01 17.05
C ILE A 276 9.89 8.01 17.20
N GLU A 277 10.26 8.33 18.44
CA GLU A 277 11.38 9.23 18.71
C GLU A 277 12.73 8.61 18.32
N GLU A 278 12.88 7.29 18.39
CA GLU A 278 14.06 6.60 17.88
C GLU A 278 14.06 6.53 16.35
N ILE A 279 12.90 6.31 15.71
CA ILE A 279 12.79 6.34 14.25
C ILE A 279 13.21 7.71 13.71
N LYS A 280 12.81 8.80 14.36
CA LYS A 280 13.22 10.17 13.99
C LYS A 280 14.73 10.40 14.12
N LYS A 281 15.45 9.60 14.92
CA LYS A 281 16.91 9.67 15.07
C LYS A 281 17.65 8.89 13.99
N MET A 282 16.96 8.13 13.13
CA MET A 282 17.55 7.38 12.02
C MET A 282 17.84 8.29 10.81
N VAL A 283 18.69 9.30 11.02
CA VAL A 283 18.99 10.36 10.03
C VAL A 283 19.76 9.82 8.82
N TYR A 284 20.64 8.84 9.02
CA TYR A 284 21.40 8.20 7.96
C TYR A 284 20.54 7.24 7.14
N LEU A 285 19.73 6.39 7.80
CA LEU A 285 18.82 5.48 7.08
C LEU A 285 17.67 6.19 6.35
N SER A 286 17.35 7.45 6.69
CA SER A 286 16.31 8.23 6.01
C SER A 286 16.78 8.98 4.76
N GLN A 287 18.09 8.98 4.48
CA GLN A 287 18.71 9.57 3.27
C GLN A 287 18.71 8.58 2.10
#